data_AF-A0A1V5TV70-F1
#
_entry.id   AF-A0A1V5TV70-F1
#
_cell.length_a   1.000
_cell.length_b   1.000
_cell.length_c   1.000
_cell.angle_alpha   90.00
_cell.angle_beta   90.00
_cell.angle_gamma   90.00
#
_symmetry.space_group_name_H-M   'P 1'
#
loop_
_entity.id
_entity.type
_entity.pdbx_description
1 polymer ?
#
loop_
_entity_poly.entity_id
_entity_poly.type
_entity_poly.pdbx_seq_one_letter_code
_entity_poly.pdbx_strand_id
1 'polypeptide(L)'
;MKSKRFIFLALSALILLFCASCSRGEPPEPNRATLDQSRTHFAAFQKDIGQILDTHSVAYAVEATSSDDMPGAKPDAYSLTLRYELKTPGKETFSVTLFNTERTERFIAVLQADRASVKDCDFTMGRYPFLLDVFNLLSDTSTSKFECNRLMRSTRRGAAALYERQGEAFYTYKFKYLFKGDEDRYLSYDIQYQNSKQPGYFTETLTFEGYLSARKADNTGN
;
A
#
# COMPACT_ATOMS: atom_id res chain seq x y z
N MET A 1 -53.94 -12.06 18.31
CA MET A 1 -52.59 -12.64 18.06
C MET A 1 -52.24 -12.67 16.56
N LYS A 2 -52.10 -11.52 15.87
CA LYS A 2 -51.79 -11.48 14.42
C LYS A 2 -50.62 -10.54 14.01
N SER A 3 -49.95 -9.88 14.96
CA SER A 3 -48.95 -8.83 14.66
C SER A 3 -47.49 -9.33 14.64
N LYS A 4 -47.16 -10.46 15.28
CA LYS A 4 -45.76 -10.91 15.41
C LYS A 4 -45.17 -11.61 14.18
N ARG A 5 -46.00 -12.08 13.23
CA ARG A 5 -45.54 -12.77 12.00
C ARG A 5 -45.12 -11.80 10.88
N PHE A 6 -45.65 -10.58 10.86
CA PHE A 6 -45.29 -9.57 9.85
C PHE A 6 -43.91 -8.93 10.12
N ILE A 7 -43.55 -8.75 11.38
CA ILE A 7 -42.25 -8.16 11.76
C ILE A 7 -41.08 -9.08 11.37
N PHE A 8 -41.25 -10.40 11.51
CA PHE A 8 -40.22 -11.38 11.14
C PHE A 8 -40.02 -11.51 9.61
N LEU A 9 -41.07 -11.31 8.80
CA LEU A 9 -40.91 -11.31 7.34
C LEU A 9 -40.23 -10.02 6.84
N ALA A 10 -40.56 -8.86 7.43
CA ALA A 10 -39.97 -7.59 7.04
C ALA A 10 -38.47 -7.51 7.40
N LEU A 11 -38.06 -8.07 8.54
CA LEU A 11 -36.65 -8.09 8.97
C LEU A 11 -35.80 -9.03 8.08
N SER A 12 -36.36 -10.18 7.68
CA SER A 12 -35.72 -11.13 6.77
C SER A 12 -35.55 -10.57 5.36
N ALA A 13 -36.54 -9.82 4.87
CA ALA A 13 -36.47 -9.15 3.57
C ALA A 13 -35.42 -8.02 3.56
N LEU A 14 -35.25 -7.29 4.67
CA LEU A 14 -34.19 -6.29 4.83
C LEU A 14 -32.80 -6.92 4.79
N ILE A 15 -32.61 -8.08 5.46
CA ILE A 15 -31.33 -8.82 5.46
C ILE A 15 -31.02 -9.38 4.06
N LEU A 16 -32.02 -9.86 3.32
CA LEU A 16 -31.84 -10.34 1.94
C LEU A 16 -31.54 -9.20 0.94
N LEU A 17 -32.11 -8.01 1.14
CA LEU A 17 -31.77 -6.81 0.36
C LEU A 17 -30.35 -6.29 0.62
N PHE A 18 -29.81 -6.47 1.83
CA PHE A 18 -28.39 -6.19 2.11
C PHE A 18 -27.43 -7.22 1.50
N CYS A 19 -27.87 -8.45 1.27
CA CYS A 19 -27.04 -9.47 0.61
C CYS A 19 -27.01 -9.32 -0.92
N ALA A 20 -28.02 -8.69 -1.53
CA ALA A 20 -28.11 -8.51 -2.99
C ALA A 20 -27.31 -7.30 -3.53
N SER A 21 -26.79 -6.44 -2.66
CA SER A 21 -26.02 -5.24 -3.04
C SER A 21 -24.53 -5.34 -2.69
N CYS A 22 -23.98 -6.55 -2.66
CA CYS A 22 -22.54 -6.79 -2.68
C CYS A 22 -22.06 -7.07 -4.12
N SER A 23 -22.56 -6.34 -5.12
CA SER A 23 -21.71 -6.15 -6.31
C SER A 23 -20.57 -5.26 -5.85
N ARG A 24 -19.43 -5.87 -5.51
CA ARG A 24 -18.15 -5.18 -5.71
C ARG A 24 -18.20 -4.75 -7.17
N GLY A 25 -18.40 -3.46 -7.41
CA GLY A 25 -18.36 -2.91 -8.77
C GLY A 25 -17.09 -3.41 -9.45
N GLU A 26 -17.17 -3.62 -10.77
CA GLU A 26 -15.97 -3.92 -11.54
C GLU A 26 -14.89 -2.88 -11.18
N PRO A 27 -13.65 -3.33 -10.94
CA PRO A 27 -12.59 -2.40 -10.63
C PRO A 27 -12.47 -1.42 -11.80
N PRO A 28 -12.09 -0.17 -11.53
CA PRO A 28 -11.78 0.76 -12.61
C PRO A 28 -10.63 0.18 -13.43
N GLU A 29 -10.77 0.26 -14.75
CA GLU A 29 -9.75 -0.16 -15.71
C GLU A 29 -8.41 0.54 -15.41
N PRO A 30 -7.26 -0.09 -15.68
CA PRO A 30 -5.97 0.51 -15.44
C PRO A 30 -5.76 1.69 -16.34
N ASN A 31 -4.97 2.64 -15.86
CA ASN A 31 -4.50 3.71 -16.71
C ASN A 31 -3.61 3.16 -17.83
N ARG A 32 -3.96 3.50 -19.09
CA ARG A 32 -3.17 3.17 -20.27
C ARG A 32 -2.52 4.43 -20.81
N ALA A 33 -1.21 4.56 -20.61
CA ALA A 33 -0.44 5.76 -20.95
C ALA A 33 0.77 5.43 -21.84
N THR A 34 1.14 6.35 -22.72
CA THR A 34 2.48 6.31 -23.35
C THR A 34 3.57 6.60 -22.31
N LEU A 35 4.84 6.33 -22.64
CA LEU A 35 5.95 6.61 -21.72
C LEU A 35 6.05 8.12 -21.39
N ASP A 36 5.84 9.00 -22.38
CA ASP A 36 5.88 10.46 -22.15
C ASP A 36 4.73 10.95 -21.27
N GLN A 37 3.54 10.38 -21.43
CA GLN A 37 2.43 10.61 -20.51
C GLN A 37 2.79 10.13 -19.10
N SER A 38 3.43 8.96 -18.98
CA SER A 38 3.84 8.39 -17.69
C SER A 38 4.89 9.25 -16.97
N ARG A 39 5.85 9.82 -17.70
CA ARG A 39 6.82 10.79 -17.15
C ARG A 39 6.09 11.97 -16.50
N THR A 40 5.11 12.52 -17.20
CA THR A 40 4.29 13.64 -16.72
C THR A 40 3.45 13.24 -15.49
N HIS A 41 2.77 12.09 -15.55
CA HIS A 41 1.95 11.60 -14.45
C HIS A 41 2.78 11.30 -13.19
N PHE A 42 3.93 10.64 -13.34
CA PHE A 42 4.77 10.23 -12.21
C PHE A 42 5.40 11.43 -11.51
N ALA A 43 5.81 12.45 -12.26
CA ALA A 43 6.26 13.73 -11.69
C ALA A 43 5.15 14.43 -10.89
N ALA A 44 3.92 14.36 -11.38
CA ALA A 44 2.77 14.93 -10.67
C ALA A 44 2.45 14.13 -9.39
N PHE A 45 2.49 12.79 -9.43
CA PHE A 45 2.35 11.95 -8.23
C PHE A 45 3.45 12.23 -7.19
N GLN A 46 4.69 12.47 -7.60
CA GLN A 46 5.76 12.87 -6.68
C GLN A 46 5.38 14.12 -5.88
N LYS A 47 4.85 15.15 -6.56
CA LYS A 47 4.39 16.39 -5.92
C LYS A 47 3.23 16.13 -4.95
N ASP A 48 2.25 15.35 -5.38
CA ASP A 48 1.05 15.04 -4.60
C ASP A 48 1.39 14.23 -3.33
N ILE A 49 2.31 13.27 -3.43
CA ILE A 49 2.83 12.51 -2.27
C ILE A 49 3.56 13.45 -1.31
N GLY A 50 4.43 14.33 -1.81
CA GLY A 50 5.12 15.33 -0.99
C GLY A 50 4.13 16.21 -0.21
N GLN A 51 3.07 16.68 -0.88
CA GLN A 51 2.03 17.48 -0.23
C GLN A 51 1.27 16.70 0.85
N ILE A 52 1.00 15.40 0.66
CA ILE A 52 0.39 14.56 1.69
C ILE A 52 1.34 14.47 2.90
N LEU A 53 2.63 14.20 2.69
CA LEU A 53 3.60 14.14 3.79
C LEU A 53 3.67 15.46 4.57
N ASP A 54 3.70 16.60 3.86
CA ASP A 54 3.70 17.93 4.47
C ASP A 54 2.40 18.20 5.26
N THR A 55 1.24 17.82 4.73
CA THR A 55 -0.06 17.95 5.39
C THR A 55 -0.10 17.17 6.72
N HIS A 56 0.55 16.00 6.75
CA HIS A 56 0.70 15.20 7.97
C HIS A 56 1.89 15.63 8.84
N SER A 57 2.56 16.75 8.52
CA SER A 57 3.72 17.27 9.25
C SER A 57 4.87 16.25 9.38
N VAL A 58 5.02 15.39 8.37
CA VAL A 58 6.10 14.40 8.33
C VAL A 58 7.32 15.07 7.73
N ALA A 59 8.40 15.21 8.50
CA ALA A 59 9.66 15.71 7.95
C ALA A 59 10.40 14.59 7.20
N TYR A 60 10.84 14.84 5.98
CA TYR A 60 11.52 13.85 5.14
C TYR A 60 12.71 14.45 4.36
N ALA A 61 13.56 13.57 3.85
CA ALA A 61 14.41 13.82 2.69
C ALA A 61 13.96 12.90 1.54
N VAL A 62 13.99 13.37 0.31
CA VAL A 62 13.56 12.59 -0.86
C VAL A 62 14.72 12.41 -1.84
N GLU A 63 14.90 11.17 -2.28
CA GLU A 63 15.74 10.80 -3.40
C GLU A 63 14.84 10.26 -4.52
N ALA A 64 15.04 10.74 -5.74
CA ALA A 64 14.31 10.29 -6.92
C ALA A 64 15.27 9.65 -7.91
N THR A 65 14.93 8.47 -8.41
CA THR A 65 15.74 7.74 -9.40
C THR A 65 14.87 7.34 -10.57
N SER A 66 15.22 7.78 -11.77
CA SER A 66 14.54 7.38 -13.00
C SER A 66 15.25 6.22 -13.69
N SER A 67 14.51 5.34 -14.35
CA SER A 67 15.09 4.36 -15.28
C SER A 67 15.81 5.03 -16.46
N ASP A 68 15.43 6.25 -16.83
CA ASP A 68 16.07 6.99 -17.92
C ASP A 68 17.53 7.35 -17.57
N ASP A 69 17.85 7.46 -16.28
CA ASP A 69 19.19 7.75 -15.78
C ASP A 69 20.07 6.49 -15.65
N MET A 70 19.51 5.29 -15.89
CA MET A 70 20.20 4.03 -15.69
C MET A 70 20.88 3.51 -16.96
N PRO A 71 22.13 3.00 -16.86
CA PRO A 71 22.78 2.30 -17.97
C PRO A 71 21.94 1.11 -18.43
N GLY A 72 21.56 1.07 -19.71
CA GLY A 72 20.75 -0.02 -20.28
C GLY A 72 19.24 0.16 -20.14
N ALA A 73 18.77 1.40 -20.00
CA ALA A 73 17.34 1.73 -20.04
C ALA A 73 16.64 1.04 -21.23
N LYS A 74 15.53 0.35 -20.94
CA LYS A 74 14.74 -0.34 -21.97
C LYS A 74 13.85 0.68 -22.68
N PRO A 75 13.74 0.63 -24.02
CA PRO A 75 13.00 1.63 -24.79
C PRO A 75 11.48 1.58 -24.58
N ASP A 76 10.95 0.47 -24.06
CA ASP A 76 9.53 0.16 -23.90
C ASP A 76 9.06 0.17 -22.44
N ALA A 77 9.92 0.56 -21.50
CA ALA A 77 9.59 0.65 -20.09
C ALA A 77 10.11 1.95 -19.48
N TYR A 78 9.37 2.48 -18.51
CA TYR A 78 9.78 3.65 -17.74
C TYR A 78 9.47 3.41 -16.26
N SER A 79 10.39 3.78 -15.37
CA SER A 79 10.12 3.80 -13.93
C SER A 79 10.69 5.02 -13.24
N LEU A 80 10.03 5.40 -12.15
CA LEU A 80 10.46 6.42 -11.21
C LEU A 80 10.34 5.84 -9.80
N THR A 81 11.46 5.75 -9.09
CA THR A 81 11.50 5.38 -7.68
C THR A 81 11.70 6.61 -6.83
N LEU A 82 10.78 6.85 -5.89
CA LEU A 82 10.84 7.93 -4.91
C LEU A 82 11.10 7.31 -3.54
N ARG A 83 12.26 7.62 -2.95
CA ARG A 83 12.65 7.15 -1.62
C ARG A 83 12.59 8.32 -0.63
N TYR A 84 11.67 8.24 0.30
CA TYR A 84 11.47 9.19 1.39
C TYR A 84 12.11 8.64 2.68
N GLU A 85 13.20 9.27 3.11
CA GLU A 85 13.79 9.01 4.42
C GLU A 85 13.05 9.85 5.46
N LEU A 86 12.23 9.19 6.28
CA LEU A 86 11.39 9.87 7.27
C LEU A 86 12.25 10.22 8.49
N LYS A 87 12.15 11.46 8.96
CA LYS A 87 12.87 11.95 10.15
C LYS A 87 12.13 11.54 11.44
N THR A 88 11.86 10.25 11.57
CA THR A 88 11.19 9.61 12.68
C THR A 88 12.20 8.86 13.55
N PRO A 89 11.92 8.61 14.85
CA PRO A 89 12.86 7.93 15.74
C PRO A 89 13.30 6.54 15.25
N GLY A 90 12.46 5.84 14.48
CA GLY A 90 12.75 4.53 13.91
C GLY A 90 13.48 4.55 12.56
N LYS A 91 13.83 5.74 12.03
CA LYS A 91 14.46 5.93 10.71
C LYS A 91 13.74 5.16 9.59
N GLU A 92 12.42 5.25 9.61
CA GLU A 92 11.56 4.60 8.64
C GLU A 92 11.85 5.12 7.22
N THR A 93 11.88 4.21 6.26
CA THR A 93 11.95 4.55 4.83
C THR A 93 10.60 4.28 4.21
N PHE A 94 10.02 5.28 3.57
CA PHE A 94 8.86 5.12 2.72
C PHE A 94 9.31 5.24 1.26
N SER A 95 9.06 4.23 0.43
CA SER A 95 9.40 4.28 -0.99
C SER A 95 8.18 4.04 -1.86
N VAL A 96 8.08 4.78 -2.96
CA VAL A 96 7.07 4.56 -4.00
C VAL A 96 7.79 4.37 -5.32
N THR A 97 7.63 3.19 -5.92
CA THR A 97 8.09 2.89 -7.27
C THR A 97 6.90 2.97 -8.20
N LEU A 98 6.95 3.87 -9.17
CA LEU A 98 5.98 4.02 -10.25
C LEU A 98 6.61 3.46 -11.53
N PHE A 99 5.89 2.66 -12.29
CA PHE A 99 6.42 2.09 -13.52
C PHE A 99 5.36 1.88 -14.58
N ASN A 100 5.75 2.08 -15.84
CA ASN A 100 4.96 1.76 -17.01
C ASN A 100 5.65 0.63 -17.78
N THR A 101 4.92 -0.46 -17.96
CA THR A 101 5.29 -1.56 -18.83
C THR A 101 4.10 -1.85 -19.74
N GLU A 102 4.35 -1.98 -21.05
CA GLU A 102 3.30 -2.28 -22.03
C GLU A 102 2.12 -1.30 -21.94
N ARG A 103 2.44 0.00 -21.82
CA ARG A 103 1.49 1.12 -21.68
C ARG A 103 0.68 1.11 -20.39
N THR A 104 1.00 0.26 -19.42
CA THR A 104 0.20 0.12 -18.20
C THR A 104 0.95 0.66 -17.00
N GLU A 105 0.39 1.66 -16.36
CA GLU A 105 0.98 2.28 -15.19
C GLU A 105 0.65 1.50 -13.91
N ARG A 106 1.69 1.24 -13.11
CA ARG A 106 1.64 0.47 -11.87
C ARG A 106 2.44 1.16 -10.79
N PHE A 107 2.18 0.78 -9.55
CA PHE A 107 2.92 1.26 -8.41
C PHE A 107 3.23 0.14 -7.41
N ILE A 108 4.32 0.32 -6.68
CA ILE A 108 4.63 -0.41 -5.45
C ILE A 108 4.99 0.65 -4.39
N ALA A 109 4.20 0.74 -3.33
CA ALA A 109 4.45 1.60 -2.18
C ALA A 109 4.86 0.74 -0.97
N VAL A 110 6.00 1.06 -0.35
CA VAL A 110 6.60 0.28 0.74
C VAL A 110 6.93 1.20 1.90
N LEU A 111 6.42 0.91 3.09
CA LEU A 111 6.96 1.44 4.34
C LEU A 111 7.83 0.35 4.98
N GLN A 112 9.07 0.70 5.32
CA GLN A 112 10.01 -0.21 5.97
C GLN A 112 10.62 0.44 7.22
N ALA A 113 10.79 -0.35 8.28
CA ALA A 113 11.49 0.03 9.50
C ALA A 113 12.41 -1.08 9.99
N ASP A 114 13.59 -0.70 10.47
CA ASP A 114 14.46 -1.60 11.23
C ASP A 114 14.16 -1.45 12.73
N ARG A 115 14.02 -2.58 13.43
CA ARG A 115 13.55 -2.68 14.81
C ARG A 115 14.52 -3.52 15.63
N ALA A 116 14.73 -3.13 16.89
CA ALA A 116 15.63 -3.84 17.79
C ALA A 116 15.05 -5.21 18.22
N SER A 117 13.72 -5.31 18.34
CA SER A 117 13.05 -6.56 18.70
C SER A 117 11.76 -6.77 17.90
N VAL A 118 11.33 -8.03 17.82
CA VAL A 118 10.03 -8.41 17.24
C VAL A 118 8.84 -7.75 17.93
N LYS A 119 8.99 -7.30 19.19
CA LYS A 119 7.96 -6.57 19.93
C LYS A 119 7.85 -5.11 19.49
N ASP A 120 8.94 -4.54 18.97
CA ASP A 120 8.98 -3.18 18.42
C ASP A 120 8.47 -3.13 16.98
N CYS A 121 8.25 -4.29 16.34
CA CYS A 121 7.50 -4.38 15.10
C CYS A 121 6.02 -4.14 15.40
N ASP A 122 5.56 -2.92 15.22
CA ASP A 122 4.23 -2.49 15.67
C ASP A 122 3.57 -1.47 14.75
N PHE A 123 3.89 -1.48 13.45
CA PHE A 123 3.25 -0.64 12.45
C PHE A 123 1.73 -0.62 12.62
N THR A 124 1.20 0.60 12.63
CA THR A 124 -0.23 0.85 12.58
C THR A 124 -0.48 2.07 11.70
N MET A 125 -1.62 2.07 11.03
CA MET A 125 -2.12 3.25 10.32
C MET A 125 -2.46 4.42 11.26
N GLY A 126 -2.38 4.23 12.59
CA GLY A 126 -2.46 5.34 13.54
C GLY A 126 -1.15 6.11 13.67
N ARG A 127 -0.01 5.42 13.56
CA ARG A 127 1.33 6.03 13.61
C ARG A 127 1.77 6.59 12.27
N TYR A 128 1.30 6.01 11.17
CA TYR A 128 1.61 6.44 9.80
C TYR A 128 0.30 6.77 9.06
N PRO A 129 -0.45 7.81 9.49
CA PRO A 129 -1.74 8.14 8.90
C PRO A 129 -1.64 8.54 7.42
N PHE A 130 -0.54 9.18 7.02
CA PHE A 130 -0.27 9.58 5.63
C PHE A 130 -0.31 8.41 4.64
N LEU A 131 0.02 7.19 5.08
CA LEU A 131 0.06 6.03 4.19
C LEU A 131 -1.30 5.74 3.56
N LEU A 132 -2.38 5.89 4.32
CA LEU A 132 -3.71 5.62 3.80
C LEU A 132 -4.09 6.61 2.70
N ASP A 133 -3.70 7.87 2.87
CA ASP A 133 -3.95 8.92 1.88
C ASP A 133 -3.09 8.70 0.63
N VAL A 134 -1.82 8.32 0.78
CA VAL A 134 -0.97 7.94 -0.35
C VAL A 134 -1.52 6.70 -1.08
N PHE A 135 -1.98 5.68 -0.35
CA PHE A 135 -2.55 4.48 -0.95
C PHE A 135 -3.81 4.81 -1.75
N ASN A 136 -4.68 5.67 -1.22
CA ASN A 136 -5.91 6.09 -1.90
C ASN A 136 -5.66 7.12 -3.02
N LEU A 137 -4.54 7.85 -2.98
CA LEU A 137 -4.07 8.67 -4.10
C LEU A 137 -3.63 7.79 -5.27
N LEU A 138 -2.80 6.77 -4.98
CA LEU A 138 -2.18 5.92 -5.99
C LEU A 138 -3.16 4.90 -6.60
N SER A 139 -4.17 4.46 -5.86
CA SER A 139 -5.10 3.41 -6.29
C SER A 139 -6.55 3.88 -6.22
N ASP A 140 -7.29 3.69 -7.31
CA ASP A 140 -8.74 3.93 -7.33
C ASP A 140 -9.53 2.90 -6.49
N THR A 141 -8.92 1.75 -6.16
CA THR A 141 -9.48 0.86 -5.15
C THR A 141 -9.00 1.33 -3.79
N SER A 142 -9.87 2.01 -3.06
CA SER A 142 -9.59 2.45 -1.69
C SER A 142 -9.32 1.25 -0.79
N THR A 143 -8.33 1.38 0.09
CA THR A 143 -8.17 0.49 1.25
C THR A 143 -8.65 1.22 2.50
N SER A 144 -8.81 0.50 3.61
CA SER A 144 -9.24 1.10 4.87
C SER A 144 -8.21 0.92 5.99
N LYS A 145 -8.16 1.90 6.90
CA LYS A 145 -7.40 1.82 8.16
C LYS A 145 -7.64 0.51 8.89
N PHE A 146 -8.89 0.04 8.92
CA PHE A 146 -9.26 -1.20 9.58
C PHE A 146 -8.61 -2.42 8.93
N GLU A 147 -8.65 -2.52 7.59
CA GLU A 147 -8.10 -3.64 6.84
C GLU A 147 -6.58 -3.72 6.98
N CYS A 148 -5.89 -2.59 6.83
CA CYS A 148 -4.44 -2.53 7.02
C CYS A 148 -4.05 -2.94 8.44
N ASN A 149 -4.69 -2.35 9.46
CA ASN A 149 -4.41 -2.71 10.85
C ASN A 149 -4.78 -4.15 11.18
N ARG A 150 -5.79 -4.74 10.52
CA ARG A 150 -6.16 -6.15 10.70
C ARG A 150 -5.09 -7.07 10.13
N LEU A 151 -4.57 -6.78 8.93
CA LEU A 151 -3.47 -7.52 8.31
C LEU A 151 -2.23 -7.49 9.22
N MET A 152 -1.77 -6.30 9.55
CA MET A 152 -0.58 -6.08 10.39
C MET A 152 -0.69 -6.78 11.75
N ARG A 153 -1.82 -6.62 12.46
CA ARG A 153 -2.06 -7.34 13.73
C ARG A 153 -2.10 -8.86 13.56
N SER A 154 -2.60 -9.35 12.43
CA SER A 154 -2.69 -10.79 12.19
C SER A 154 -1.32 -11.42 11.93
N THR A 155 -0.39 -10.72 11.28
CA THR A 155 0.98 -11.19 11.06
C THR A 155 1.77 -11.17 12.37
N ARG A 156 1.62 -10.11 13.18
CA ARG A 156 2.29 -10.00 14.49
C ARG A 156 1.85 -11.04 15.52
N ARG A 157 0.61 -11.54 15.40
CA ARG A 157 0.08 -12.51 16.35
C ARG A 157 0.92 -13.79 16.34
N GLY A 158 1.64 -14.04 17.43
CA GLY A 158 2.51 -15.21 17.60
C GLY A 158 3.92 -15.04 17.03
N ALA A 159 4.28 -13.86 16.52
CA ALA A 159 5.60 -13.59 15.95
C ALA A 159 6.73 -13.79 16.98
N ALA A 160 6.55 -13.32 18.22
CA ALA A 160 7.54 -13.51 19.29
C ALA A 160 7.82 -14.99 19.59
N ALA A 161 6.76 -15.79 19.79
CA ALA A 161 6.89 -17.23 20.04
C ALA A 161 7.40 -18.01 18.80
N LEU A 162 7.20 -17.48 17.60
CA LEU A 162 7.80 -18.04 16.38
C LEU A 162 9.29 -17.75 16.31
N TYR A 163 9.71 -16.51 16.64
CA TYR A 163 11.13 -16.15 16.73
C TYR A 163 11.86 -16.95 17.79
N GLU A 164 11.29 -17.14 18.98
CA GLU A 164 11.88 -17.98 20.04
C GLU A 164 12.16 -19.43 19.59
N ARG A 165 11.39 -19.94 18.62
CA ARG A 165 11.56 -21.28 18.05
C ARG A 165 12.51 -21.34 16.86
N GLN A 166 12.59 -20.27 16.06
CA GLN A 166 13.32 -20.26 14.78
C GLN A 166 14.65 -19.49 14.84
N GLY A 167 14.84 -18.63 15.84
CA GLY A 167 16.01 -17.77 15.98
C GLY A 167 16.26 -16.96 14.72
N GLU A 168 17.47 -17.05 14.19
CA GLU A 168 17.91 -16.24 13.05
C GLU A 168 17.20 -16.58 11.72
N ALA A 169 16.54 -17.72 11.61
CA ALA A 169 15.76 -18.11 10.42
C ALA A 169 14.34 -17.52 10.39
N PHE A 170 14.00 -16.62 11.33
CA PHE A 170 12.66 -16.09 11.50
C PHE A 170 12.18 -15.23 10.33
N TYR A 171 11.03 -15.61 9.79
CA TYR A 171 10.27 -14.84 8.80
C TYR A 171 8.77 -15.08 8.97
N THR A 172 7.97 -14.01 8.93
CA THR A 172 6.52 -14.11 8.85
C THR A 172 5.97 -13.13 7.81
N TYR A 173 5.01 -13.60 7.02
CA TYR A 173 4.43 -12.85 5.92
C TYR A 173 2.94 -13.15 5.83
N LYS A 174 2.15 -12.11 5.61
CA LYS A 174 0.76 -12.25 5.16
C LYS A 174 0.45 -11.21 4.10
N PHE A 175 -0.51 -11.57 3.26
CA PHE A 175 -1.03 -10.67 2.25
C PHE A 175 -2.54 -10.79 2.15
N LYS A 176 -3.14 -9.78 1.52
CA LYS A 176 -4.56 -9.70 1.24
C LYS A 176 -4.74 -9.10 -0.15
N TYR A 177 -5.44 -9.84 -1.02
CA TYR A 177 -6.00 -9.26 -2.24
C TYR A 177 -7.08 -8.25 -1.87
N LEU A 178 -6.90 -7.01 -2.32
CA LEU A 178 -7.97 -6.01 -2.34
C LEU A 178 -8.83 -6.22 -3.59
N PHE A 179 -8.17 -6.57 -4.70
CA PHE A 179 -8.79 -7.04 -5.92
C PHE A 179 -8.02 -8.24 -6.46
N LYS A 180 -8.72 -9.22 -7.05
CA LYS A 180 -8.14 -10.43 -7.64
C LYS A 180 -8.65 -10.61 -9.07
N GLY A 181 -7.74 -10.64 -10.05
CA GLY A 181 -8.02 -10.75 -11.47
C GLY A 181 -6.76 -10.59 -12.32
N ASP A 182 -6.89 -10.25 -13.61
CA ASP A 182 -5.74 -9.92 -14.46
C ASP A 182 -4.97 -8.68 -13.93
N GLU A 183 -5.65 -7.92 -13.08
CA GLU A 183 -5.18 -6.68 -12.50
C GLU A 183 -5.12 -6.73 -10.97
N ASP A 184 -4.41 -7.73 -10.46
CA ASP A 184 -4.24 -7.94 -9.03
C ASP A 184 -3.76 -6.67 -8.29
N ARG A 185 -4.44 -6.38 -7.17
CA ARG A 185 -4.07 -5.33 -6.21
C ARG A 185 -4.01 -5.97 -4.84
N TYR A 186 -2.89 -5.84 -4.15
CA TYR A 186 -2.71 -6.49 -2.87
C TYR A 186 -1.95 -5.65 -1.86
N LEU A 187 -2.28 -5.89 -0.61
CA LEU A 187 -1.59 -5.38 0.55
C LEU A 187 -0.85 -6.54 1.21
N SER A 188 0.44 -6.42 1.46
CA SER A 188 1.22 -7.40 2.22
C SER A 188 1.92 -6.74 3.40
N TYR A 189 2.21 -7.56 4.41
CA TYR A 189 2.98 -7.15 5.56
C TYR A 189 3.79 -8.32 6.10
N ASP A 190 5.07 -8.05 6.34
CA ASP A 190 6.05 -9.03 6.78
C ASP A 190 6.97 -8.51 7.87
N ILE A 191 7.56 -9.46 8.59
CA ILE A 191 8.59 -9.24 9.57
C ILE A 191 9.66 -10.31 9.35
N GLN A 192 10.89 -9.88 9.15
CA GLN A 192 12.05 -10.76 8.95
C GLN A 192 13.15 -10.40 9.93
N TYR A 193 13.90 -11.39 10.40
CA TYR A 193 15.13 -11.15 11.14
C TYR A 193 16.31 -10.99 10.17
N GLN A 194 17.16 -10.01 10.43
CA GLN A 194 18.34 -9.67 9.64
C GLN A 194 19.58 -9.72 10.54
N ASN A 195 20.51 -10.62 10.23
CA ASN A 195 21.78 -10.80 10.96
C ASN A 195 22.98 -10.17 10.26
N SER A 196 22.76 -9.44 9.16
CA SER A 196 23.80 -8.79 8.37
C SER A 196 24.51 -7.62 9.08
N LYS A 197 23.97 -7.16 10.22
CA LYS A 197 24.56 -6.15 11.11
C LYS A 197 24.58 -6.69 12.55
N GLN A 198 25.51 -6.21 13.38
CA GLN A 198 25.64 -6.60 14.80
C GLN A 198 25.34 -5.40 15.74
N PRO A 199 24.41 -5.53 16.71
CA PRO A 199 23.51 -6.66 16.90
C PRO A 199 22.53 -6.81 15.73
N GLY A 200 22.01 -8.03 15.53
CA GLY A 200 20.96 -8.30 14.54
C GLY A 200 19.69 -7.51 14.83
N TYR A 201 18.84 -7.34 13.82
CA TYR A 201 17.64 -6.51 13.89
C TYR A 201 16.49 -7.16 13.14
N PHE A 202 15.27 -6.66 13.34
CA PHE A 202 14.09 -7.08 12.60
C PHE A 202 13.74 -6.02 11.58
N THR A 203 13.46 -6.40 10.34
CA THR A 203 12.87 -5.50 9.35
C THR A 203 11.37 -5.77 9.28
N GLU A 204 10.60 -4.71 9.52
CA GLU A 204 9.15 -4.67 9.42
C GLU A 204 8.76 -3.94 8.14
N THR A 205 7.97 -4.58 7.28
CA THR A 205 7.63 -4.07 5.94
C THR A 205 6.12 -4.10 5.71
N LEU A 206 5.56 -2.98 5.24
CA LEU A 206 4.19 -2.90 4.73
C LEU A 206 4.26 -2.51 3.25
N THR A 207 3.72 -3.37 2.37
CA THR A 207 3.72 -3.14 0.93
C THR A 207 2.30 -3.04 0.41
N PHE A 208 2.06 -2.05 -0.45
CA PHE A 208 0.86 -1.93 -1.25
C PHE A 208 1.25 -1.87 -2.73
N GLU A 209 0.74 -2.81 -3.52
CA GLU A 209 1.01 -2.89 -4.96
C GLU A 209 -0.30 -2.93 -5.74
N GLY A 210 -0.28 -2.28 -6.90
CA GLY A 210 -1.37 -2.35 -7.85
C GLY A 210 -1.13 -1.52 -9.11
N TYR A 211 -2.23 -1.20 -9.77
CA TYR A 211 -2.30 -0.34 -10.94
C TYR A 211 -2.55 1.09 -10.49
N LEU A 212 -1.91 2.05 -11.16
CA LEU A 212 -2.17 3.45 -10.88
C LEU A 212 -3.62 3.79 -11.24
N SER A 213 -4.22 4.62 -10.39
CA SER A 213 -5.48 5.27 -10.69
C SER A 213 -5.40 5.96 -12.05
N ALA A 214 -6.49 5.92 -12.82
CA ALA A 214 -6.59 6.78 -13.98
C ALA A 214 -6.64 8.22 -13.45
N ARG A 215 -5.49 8.93 -13.45
CA ARG A 215 -5.49 10.36 -13.19
C ARG A 215 -6.35 10.98 -14.28
N LYS A 216 -7.61 11.28 -13.96
CA LYS A 216 -8.40 12.18 -14.80
C LYS A 216 -7.54 13.42 -14.88
N ALA A 217 -6.97 13.69 -16.06
CA ALA A 217 -6.24 14.92 -16.29
C ALA A 217 -7.11 16.01 -15.67
N ASP A 218 -6.57 16.72 -14.69
CA ASP A 218 -7.30 17.82 -14.09
C ASP A 218 -7.78 18.66 -15.27
N ASN A 219 -9.10 18.81 -15.40
CA ASN A 219 -9.69 19.83 -16.26
C ASN A 219 -9.42 21.22 -15.63
N THR A 220 -8.18 21.47 -15.22
CA THR A 220 -7.62 22.79 -14.95
C THR A 220 -6.87 23.27 -16.20
N GLY A 221 -7.51 23.06 -17.36
CA GLY A 221 -7.27 23.92 -18.51
C GLY A 221 -8.12 25.17 -18.33
N ASN A 222 -7.44 26.30 -18.11
CA ASN A 222 -7.85 27.69 -18.37
C ASN A 222 -9.28 28.12 -18.03
#